data_AF-A0A357QHW0-F1
#
_entry.id   AF-A0A357QHW0-F1
#
_cell.length_a   1.000
_cell.length_b   1.000
_cell.length_c   1.000
_cell.angle_alpha   90.00
_cell.angle_beta   90.00
_cell.angle_gamma   90.00
#
_symmetry.space_group_name_H-M   'P 1'
#
loop_
_entity.id
_entity.type
_entity.pdbx_description
1 polymer ?
#
loop_
_entity_poly.entity_id
_entity_poly.type
_entity_poly.pdbx_seq_one_letter_code
_entity_poly.pdbx_strand_id
1 'polypeptide(L)'
;MTPNLKQIFTQTEATLKKQLGLSEEEYNKKYFSYNDRKFIRRTDEEYFTIMKHIIFYSGFRAEKVTKRLPVINKHLPGFKTVACYDGNIIDEILDDPHMIRNRGKINAIVKNAKVFIKLIEKHKSFHDYIVSFHPEKSLENLFNLQHDLQRRFGYLGEITACHFLSDIGLNILKPDLVITRIFHRLGLIENEKLTDKAIEVGRKFAEETGYAIRYIDIVFVTYGQNGGPGVCLGEKPKCDVCGVREFCGYLG
;
A
#
# COMPACT_ATOMS: atom_id res chain seq x y z
N MET A 1 -15.58 10.35 -25.44
CA MET A 1 -15.02 8.99 -25.51
C MET A 1 -14.56 8.62 -24.11
N THR A 2 -14.98 7.48 -23.57
CA THR A 2 -14.43 6.97 -22.31
C THR A 2 -12.94 6.70 -22.52
N PRO A 3 -12.03 7.20 -21.67
CA PRO A 3 -10.60 6.96 -21.85
C PRO A 3 -10.30 5.46 -21.80
N ASN A 4 -9.48 4.97 -22.73
CA ASN A 4 -9.00 3.59 -22.72
C ASN A 4 -8.02 3.42 -21.54
N LEU A 5 -8.41 2.71 -20.47
CA LEU A 5 -7.60 2.59 -19.26
C LEU A 5 -6.29 1.85 -19.55
N LYS A 6 -6.34 0.81 -20.39
CA LYS A 6 -5.12 0.14 -20.85
C LYS A 6 -4.14 1.09 -21.55
N GLN A 7 -4.64 2.00 -22.38
CA GLN A 7 -3.81 3.02 -23.03
C GLN A 7 -3.20 4.00 -22.01
N ILE A 8 -4.01 4.53 -21.08
CA ILE A 8 -3.54 5.41 -20.00
C ILE A 8 -2.42 4.73 -19.21
N PHE A 9 -2.63 3.47 -18.81
CA PHE A 9 -1.63 2.74 -18.03
C PHE A 9 -0.34 2.53 -18.82
N THR A 10 -0.44 2.07 -20.07
CA THR A 10 0.71 1.81 -20.94
C THR A 10 1.55 3.08 -21.15
N GLN A 11 0.91 4.22 -21.42
CA GLN A 11 1.60 5.50 -21.60
C GLN A 11 2.22 6.02 -20.28
N THR A 12 1.53 5.82 -19.15
CA THR A 12 2.04 6.16 -17.81
C THR A 12 3.30 5.35 -17.50
N GLU A 13 3.25 4.03 -17.71
CA GLU A 13 4.36 3.11 -17.49
C GLU A 13 5.55 3.42 -18.41
N ALA A 14 5.30 3.64 -19.70
CA ALA A 14 6.34 4.00 -20.66
C ALA A 14 7.05 5.31 -20.29
N THR A 15 6.27 6.31 -19.87
CA THR A 15 6.82 7.57 -19.35
C THR A 15 7.65 7.32 -18.09
N LEU A 16 7.13 6.53 -17.15
CA LEU A 16 7.82 6.20 -15.91
C LEU A 16 9.18 5.53 -16.18
N LYS A 17 9.21 4.51 -17.05
CA LYS A 17 10.44 3.82 -17.48
C LYS A 17 11.46 4.80 -18.05
N LYS A 18 11.03 5.66 -18.97
CA LYS A 18 11.89 6.69 -19.58
C LYS A 18 12.48 7.65 -18.55
N GLN A 19 11.66 8.13 -17.61
CA GLN A 19 12.11 9.12 -16.61
C GLN A 19 12.95 8.51 -15.49
N LEU A 20 12.78 7.21 -15.20
CA LEU A 20 13.63 6.50 -14.25
C LEU A 20 15.04 6.25 -14.80
N GLY A 21 15.17 6.06 -16.12
CA GLY A 21 16.46 5.79 -16.77
C GLY A 21 17.13 4.49 -16.29
N LEU A 22 16.37 3.56 -15.71
CA LEU A 22 16.84 2.27 -15.23
C LEU A 22 17.01 1.28 -16.39
N SER A 23 17.91 0.31 -16.23
CA SER A 23 17.92 -0.85 -17.11
C SER A 23 16.62 -1.67 -16.97
N GLU A 24 16.33 -2.51 -17.96
CA GLU A 24 15.16 -3.39 -17.89
C GLU A 24 15.23 -4.34 -16.68
N GLU A 25 16.41 -4.88 -16.37
CA GLU A 25 16.62 -5.73 -15.20
C GLU A 25 16.34 -4.97 -13.88
N GLU A 26 16.85 -3.74 -13.76
CA GLU A 26 16.62 -2.91 -12.58
C GLU A 26 15.16 -2.52 -12.42
N TYR A 27 14.49 -2.16 -13.52
CA TYR A 27 13.06 -1.85 -13.52
C TYR A 27 12.26 -3.09 -13.10
N ASN A 28 12.59 -4.26 -13.65
CA ASN A 28 11.88 -5.49 -13.35
C ASN A 28 12.01 -5.86 -11.87
N LYS A 29 13.23 -5.76 -11.32
CA LYS A 29 13.51 -6.04 -9.91
C LYS A 29 12.85 -5.05 -8.94
N LYS A 30 12.77 -3.77 -9.30
CA LYS A 30 12.26 -2.71 -8.41
C LYS A 30 10.76 -2.48 -8.52
N TYR A 31 10.18 -2.65 -9.71
CA TYR A 31 8.80 -2.26 -10.00
C TYR A 31 7.98 -3.42 -10.59
N PHE A 32 8.46 -4.10 -11.63
CA PHE A 32 7.66 -5.15 -12.26
C PHE A 32 7.40 -6.36 -11.34
N SER A 33 8.29 -6.65 -10.39
CA SER A 33 8.10 -7.70 -9.38
C SER A 33 6.82 -7.54 -8.53
N TYR A 34 6.23 -6.34 -8.48
CA TYR A 34 4.93 -6.14 -7.84
C TYR A 34 3.78 -6.79 -8.62
N ASN A 35 3.99 -7.15 -9.89
CA ASN A 35 3.04 -7.90 -10.71
C ASN A 35 2.91 -9.37 -10.26
N ASP A 36 3.90 -9.90 -9.55
CA ASP A 36 3.86 -11.27 -9.02
C ASP A 36 3.04 -11.38 -7.72
N ARG A 37 2.48 -10.27 -7.23
CA ARG A 37 1.69 -10.23 -5.99
C ARG A 37 0.38 -10.99 -6.19
N LYS A 38 0.30 -12.17 -5.55
CA LYS A 38 -0.89 -13.01 -5.50
C LYS A 38 -1.33 -13.22 -4.05
N PHE A 39 -2.63 -13.37 -3.85
CA PHE A 39 -3.17 -13.81 -2.58
C PHE A 39 -2.86 -15.30 -2.39
N ILE A 40 -1.94 -15.59 -1.48
CA ILE A 40 -1.50 -16.95 -1.16
C ILE A 40 -1.56 -17.17 0.35
N ARG A 41 -1.57 -18.44 0.76
CA ARG A 41 -1.40 -18.80 2.17
C ARG A 41 -0.05 -18.29 2.68
N ARG A 42 -0.09 -17.65 3.84
CA ARG A 42 1.06 -17.13 4.58
C ARG A 42 0.96 -17.56 6.03
N THR A 43 2.10 -17.62 6.70
CA THR A 43 2.19 -17.80 8.14
C THR A 43 1.71 -16.57 8.89
N ASP A 44 1.32 -16.76 10.14
CA ASP A 44 0.88 -15.65 11.00
C ASP A 44 1.99 -14.60 11.21
N GLU A 45 3.26 -15.03 11.27
CA GLU A 45 4.41 -14.14 11.41
C GLU A 45 4.67 -13.30 10.15
N GLU A 46 4.45 -13.86 8.95
CA GLU A 46 4.53 -13.09 7.71
C GLU A 46 3.45 -12.01 7.67
N TYR A 47 2.20 -12.33 8.04
CA TYR A 47 1.13 -11.34 8.11
C TYR A 47 1.42 -10.24 9.12
N PHE A 48 1.87 -10.60 10.32
CA PHE A 48 2.25 -9.63 11.35
C PHE A 48 3.39 -8.73 10.87
N THR A 49 4.41 -9.31 10.23
CA THR A 49 5.55 -8.56 9.69
C THR A 49 5.13 -7.56 8.62
N ILE A 50 4.29 -7.98 7.67
CA ILE A 50 3.76 -7.09 6.62
C ILE A 50 2.96 -5.94 7.25
N MET A 51 2.04 -6.24 8.16
CA MET A 51 1.22 -5.21 8.83
C MET A 51 2.10 -4.23 9.62
N LYS A 52 3.07 -4.74 10.39
CA LYS A 52 4.04 -3.95 11.16
C LYS A 52 4.79 -2.97 10.25
N HIS A 53 5.32 -3.44 9.12
CA HIS A 53 6.06 -2.59 8.18
C HIS A 53 5.16 -1.51 7.60
N ILE A 54 3.94 -1.87 7.19
CA ILE A 54 2.97 -0.94 6.61
C ILE A 54 2.56 0.16 7.60
N ILE A 55 2.39 -0.18 8.88
CA ILE A 55 2.16 0.82 9.94
C ILE A 55 3.32 1.81 9.99
N PHE A 56 4.58 1.37 9.87
CA PHE A 56 5.72 2.28 9.80
C PHE A 56 5.76 3.12 8.52
N TYR A 57 5.42 2.55 7.36
CA TYR A 57 5.32 3.29 6.09
C TYR A 57 4.24 4.38 6.12
N SER A 58 3.13 4.19 6.83
CA SER A 58 2.05 5.18 6.91
C SER A 58 2.55 6.51 7.48
N GLY A 59 2.49 7.60 6.69
CA GLY A 59 2.98 8.92 7.12
C GLY A 59 4.50 9.10 7.15
N PHE A 60 5.29 8.20 6.57
CA PHE A 60 6.74 8.36 6.40
C PHE A 60 7.16 8.15 4.95
N ARG A 61 8.27 8.79 4.55
CA ARG A 61 8.90 8.50 3.26
C ARG A 61 9.38 7.06 3.24
N ALA A 62 9.04 6.31 2.19
CA ALA A 62 9.36 4.89 2.08
C ALA A 62 10.86 4.60 2.30
N GLU A 63 11.74 5.36 1.64
CA GLU A 63 13.20 5.23 1.78
C GLU A 63 13.68 5.30 3.23
N LYS A 64 13.10 6.21 4.04
CA LYS A 64 13.45 6.37 5.46
C LYS A 64 13.06 5.12 6.26
N VAL A 65 11.91 4.52 5.95
CA VAL A 65 11.43 3.31 6.62
C VAL A 65 12.21 2.08 6.17
N THR A 66 12.45 1.92 4.87
CA THR A 66 13.21 0.80 4.30
C THR A 66 14.60 0.69 4.93
N LYS A 67 15.32 1.80 5.08
CA LYS A 67 16.64 1.85 5.77
C LYS A 67 16.59 1.43 7.24
N ARG A 68 15.42 1.53 7.88
CA ARG A 68 15.20 1.25 9.30
C ARG A 68 14.60 -0.15 9.56
N LEU A 69 14.22 -0.89 8.53
CA LEU A 69 13.60 -2.22 8.68
C LEU A 69 14.43 -3.20 9.51
N PRO A 70 15.78 -3.27 9.40
CA PRO A 70 16.57 -4.16 10.25
C PRO A 70 16.40 -3.86 11.74
N VAL A 71 16.40 -2.56 12.12
CA VAL A 71 16.23 -2.11 13.50
C VAL A 71 14.79 -2.32 13.98
N ILE A 72 13.81 -2.03 13.13
CA ILE A 72 12.39 -2.31 13.41
C ILE A 72 12.17 -3.80 13.68
N ASN A 73 12.74 -4.67 12.84
CA ASN A 73 12.60 -6.12 13.00
C ASN A 73 13.34 -6.65 14.22
N LYS A 74 14.50 -6.08 14.56
CA LYS A 74 15.22 -6.42 15.79
C LYS A 74 14.37 -6.15 17.02
N HIS A 75 13.78 -4.96 17.12
CA HIS A 75 12.99 -4.56 18.28
C HIS A 75 11.59 -5.17 18.32
N LEU A 76 11.02 -5.51 17.16
CA LEU A 76 9.66 -6.03 17.03
C LEU A 76 9.67 -7.34 16.20
N PRO A 77 10.23 -8.44 16.76
CA PRO A 77 10.59 -9.64 15.98
C PRO A 77 9.40 -10.53 15.57
N GLY A 78 8.36 -10.63 16.41
CA GLY A 78 7.19 -11.46 16.14
C GLY A 78 6.04 -11.19 17.11
N PHE A 79 4.82 -11.56 16.73
CA PHE A 79 3.63 -11.12 17.48
C PHE A 79 3.56 -11.72 18.89
N LYS A 80 4.03 -12.95 19.10
CA LYS A 80 4.02 -13.57 20.44
C LYS A 80 4.90 -12.81 21.42
N THR A 81 6.12 -12.46 21.02
CA THR A 81 7.06 -11.68 21.83
C THR A 81 6.54 -10.26 22.05
N VAL A 82 6.13 -9.59 20.97
CA VAL A 82 5.70 -8.19 21.01
C VAL A 82 4.41 -8.00 21.82
N ALA A 83 3.53 -9.01 21.88
CA ALA A 83 2.34 -8.97 22.72
C ALA A 83 2.64 -8.89 24.22
N CYS A 84 3.83 -9.33 24.65
CA CYS A 84 4.26 -9.30 26.05
C CYS A 84 4.93 -7.98 26.47
N TYR A 85 5.15 -7.04 25.54
CA TYR A 85 5.85 -5.80 25.86
C TYR A 85 5.04 -4.90 26.79
N ASP A 86 5.76 -4.29 27.74
CA ASP A 86 5.27 -3.31 28.69
C ASP A 86 5.84 -1.91 28.38
N GLY A 87 5.60 -0.94 29.27
CA GLY A 87 6.06 0.44 29.09
C GLY A 87 7.59 0.56 29.06
N ASN A 88 8.29 -0.21 29.90
CA ASN A 88 9.76 -0.13 30.02
C ASN A 88 10.43 -0.60 28.72
N ILE A 89 9.98 -1.72 28.16
CA ILE A 89 10.50 -2.22 26.87
C ILE A 89 10.22 -1.20 25.75
N ILE A 90 9.06 -0.54 25.78
CA ILE A 90 8.73 0.48 24.78
C ILE A 90 9.64 1.71 24.90
N ASP A 91 10.00 2.10 26.13
CA ASP A 91 10.96 3.18 26.39
C ASP A 91 12.35 2.81 25.87
N GLU A 92 12.83 1.58 26.13
CA GLU A 92 14.11 1.08 25.60
C GLU A 92 14.16 1.08 24.06
N ILE A 93 13.06 0.69 23.39
CA ILE A 93 12.97 0.75 21.92
C ILE A 93 13.06 2.20 21.42
N LEU A 94 12.45 3.14 22.13
CA LEU A 94 12.46 4.56 21.78
C LEU A 94 13.82 5.21 21.99
N ASP A 95 14.64 4.69 22.91
CA ASP A 95 15.98 5.19 23.17
C ASP A 95 16.98 4.85 22.05
N ASP A 96 16.74 3.78 21.27
CA ASP A 96 17.58 3.44 20.12
C ASP A 96 17.59 4.58 19.07
N PRO A 97 18.73 5.26 18.81
CA PRO A 97 18.82 6.34 17.83
C PRO A 97 18.65 5.88 16.39
N HIS A 98 18.78 4.57 16.15
CA HIS A 98 18.52 3.97 14.87
C HIS A 98 17.07 3.55 14.67
N MET A 99 16.19 3.72 15.65
CA MET A 99 14.77 3.40 15.55
C MET A 99 13.95 4.56 14.97
N ILE A 100 12.78 4.26 14.41
CA ILE A 100 11.75 5.27 14.17
C ILE A 100 11.03 5.50 15.50
N ARG A 101 11.41 6.58 16.18
CA ARG A 101 10.91 6.97 17.51
C ARG A 101 9.47 7.48 17.48
N ASN A 102 8.53 6.61 17.14
CA ASN A 102 7.09 6.90 17.13
C ASN A 102 6.39 5.99 18.16
N ARG A 103 6.23 6.50 19.38
CA ARG A 103 5.60 5.78 20.50
C ARG A 103 4.20 5.29 20.15
N GLY A 104 3.40 6.10 19.45
CA GLY A 104 2.03 5.73 19.05
C GLY A 104 1.99 4.48 18.17
N LYS A 105 2.89 4.39 17.18
CA LYS A 105 3.00 3.20 16.32
C LYS A 105 3.49 1.97 17.08
N ILE A 106 4.49 2.12 17.95
CA ILE A 106 5.02 1.01 18.74
C ILE A 106 3.92 0.47 19.67
N ASN A 107 3.23 1.34 20.41
CA ASN A 107 2.08 0.98 21.23
C ASN A 107 0.98 0.26 20.41
N ALA A 108 0.70 0.75 19.20
CA ALA A 108 -0.27 0.13 18.33
C ALA A 108 0.16 -1.26 17.87
N ILE A 109 1.44 -1.46 17.54
CA ILE A 109 1.96 -2.77 17.13
C ILE A 109 1.89 -3.77 18.30
N VAL A 110 2.16 -3.34 19.54
CA VAL A 110 1.96 -4.16 20.76
C VAL A 110 0.48 -4.54 20.94
N LYS A 111 -0.44 -3.58 20.78
CA LYS A 111 -1.90 -3.86 20.81
C LYS A 111 -2.30 -4.83 19.69
N ASN A 112 -1.80 -4.63 18.48
CA ASN A 112 -2.11 -5.43 17.31
C ASN A 112 -1.62 -6.86 17.47
N ALA A 113 -0.44 -7.07 18.06
CA ALA A 113 0.08 -8.39 18.38
C ALA A 113 -0.88 -9.19 19.29
N LYS A 114 -1.47 -8.53 20.31
CA LYS A 114 -2.51 -9.14 21.16
C LYS A 114 -3.79 -9.47 20.38
N VAL A 115 -4.15 -8.65 19.39
CA VAL A 115 -5.31 -8.92 18.51
C VAL A 115 -5.03 -10.13 17.59
N PHE A 116 -3.82 -10.26 17.06
CA PHE A 116 -3.40 -11.44 16.26
C PHE A 116 -3.63 -12.73 17.04
N ILE A 117 -3.15 -12.81 18.30
CA ILE A 117 -3.29 -14.00 19.15
C ILE A 117 -4.77 -14.40 19.27
N LYS A 118 -5.65 -13.44 19.59
CA LYS A 118 -7.10 -13.70 19.72
C LYS A 118 -7.76 -14.17 18.42
N LEU A 119 -7.34 -13.62 17.28
CA LEU A 119 -7.87 -14.04 15.98
C LEU A 119 -7.40 -15.44 15.59
N ILE A 120 -6.13 -15.75 15.86
CA ILE A 120 -5.56 -17.08 15.61
C ILE A 120 -6.26 -18.13 16.49
N GLU A 121 -6.51 -17.85 17.76
CA GLU A 121 -7.28 -18.75 18.64
C GLU A 121 -8.68 -19.01 18.10
N LYS A 122 -9.37 -17.98 17.59
CA LYS A 122 -10.74 -18.10 17.08
C LYS A 122 -10.82 -18.77 15.69
N HIS A 123 -9.89 -18.45 14.80
CA HIS A 123 -9.94 -18.83 13.38
C HIS A 123 -8.92 -19.91 12.99
N LYS A 124 -8.11 -20.39 13.93
CA LYS A 124 -6.95 -21.31 13.76
C LYS A 124 -5.71 -20.66 13.15
N SER A 125 -5.86 -19.66 12.29
CA SER A 125 -4.76 -18.83 11.79
C SER A 125 -5.26 -17.45 11.36
N PHE A 126 -4.34 -16.49 11.21
CA PHE A 126 -4.65 -15.18 10.65
C PHE A 126 -5.05 -15.29 9.17
N HIS A 127 -4.46 -16.23 8.42
CA HIS A 127 -4.88 -16.50 7.04
C HIS A 127 -6.36 -16.92 6.98
N ASP A 128 -6.77 -17.85 7.84
CA ASP A 128 -8.13 -18.37 7.87
C ASP A 128 -9.12 -17.29 8.36
N TYR A 129 -8.67 -16.36 9.21
CA TYR A 129 -9.41 -15.13 9.51
C TYR A 129 -9.66 -14.29 8.25
N ILE A 130 -8.63 -14.00 7.42
CA ILE A 130 -8.80 -13.26 6.16
C ILE A 130 -9.76 -13.98 5.21
N VAL A 131 -9.57 -15.30 5.04
CA VAL A 131 -10.39 -16.13 4.13
C VAL A 131 -11.85 -16.22 4.58
N SER A 132 -12.14 -16.11 5.88
CA SER A 132 -13.52 -16.16 6.41
C SER A 132 -14.43 -15.05 5.88
N PHE A 133 -13.87 -13.97 5.34
CA PHE A 133 -14.62 -12.89 4.67
C PHE A 133 -14.91 -13.18 3.19
N HIS A 134 -14.31 -14.23 2.62
CA HIS A 134 -14.34 -14.51 1.18
C HIS A 134 -13.99 -13.28 0.30
N PRO A 135 -12.85 -12.62 0.55
CA PRO A 135 -12.53 -11.32 -0.05
C PRO A 135 -12.36 -11.33 -1.58
N GLU A 136 -12.15 -12.51 -2.18
CA GLU A 136 -12.02 -12.65 -3.64
C GLU A 136 -13.37 -12.80 -4.35
N LYS A 137 -14.47 -13.03 -3.63
CA LYS A 137 -15.80 -13.26 -4.23
C LYS A 137 -16.48 -11.97 -4.70
N SER A 138 -16.32 -10.87 -3.98
CA SER A 138 -16.96 -9.59 -4.32
C SER A 138 -16.19 -8.40 -3.71
N LEU A 139 -16.40 -7.21 -4.27
CA LEU A 139 -15.85 -5.97 -3.71
C LEU A 139 -16.44 -5.67 -2.33
N GLU A 140 -17.72 -5.98 -2.12
CA GLU A 140 -18.38 -5.85 -0.82
C GLU A 140 -17.70 -6.70 0.27
N ASN A 141 -17.38 -7.96 -0.03
CA ASN A 141 -16.66 -8.83 0.91
C ASN A 141 -15.27 -8.29 1.26
N LEU A 142 -14.59 -7.73 0.26
CA LEU A 142 -13.29 -7.11 0.44
C LEU A 142 -13.36 -5.87 1.32
N PHE A 143 -14.39 -5.03 1.16
CA PHE A 143 -14.66 -3.90 2.04
C PHE A 143 -15.08 -4.33 3.44
N ASN A 144 -15.85 -5.40 3.60
CA ASN A 144 -16.19 -5.95 4.91
C ASN A 144 -14.93 -6.36 5.69
N LEU A 145 -13.97 -7.02 5.00
CA LEU A 145 -12.67 -7.33 5.58
C LEU A 145 -11.87 -6.06 5.92
N GLN A 146 -11.81 -5.09 5.00
CA GLN A 146 -11.12 -3.82 5.22
C GLN A 146 -11.67 -3.09 6.45
N HIS A 147 -12.99 -3.01 6.61
CA HIS A 147 -13.64 -2.38 7.77
C HIS A 147 -13.37 -3.13 9.06
N ASP A 148 -13.38 -4.47 9.05
CA ASP A 148 -13.06 -5.25 10.24
C ASP A 148 -11.60 -5.06 10.67
N LEU A 149 -10.66 -5.02 9.70
CA LEU A 149 -9.26 -4.69 9.97
C LEU A 149 -9.12 -3.31 10.61
N GLN A 150 -9.79 -2.28 10.07
CA GLN A 150 -9.77 -0.92 10.62
C GLN A 150 -10.27 -0.86 12.07
N ARG A 151 -11.35 -1.59 12.37
CA ARG A 151 -11.94 -1.63 13.70
C ARG A 151 -11.04 -2.32 14.73
N ARG A 152 -10.35 -3.39 14.33
CA ARG A 152 -9.57 -4.23 15.24
C ARG A 152 -8.16 -3.71 15.50
N PHE A 153 -7.50 -3.18 14.46
CA PHE A 153 -6.08 -2.89 14.48
C PHE A 153 -5.79 -1.39 14.61
N GLY A 154 -4.91 -1.03 15.55
CA GLY A 154 -4.41 0.33 15.71
C GLY A 154 -3.50 0.72 14.54
N TYR A 155 -3.55 2.00 14.15
CA TYR A 155 -2.80 2.56 13.01
C TYR A 155 -3.09 1.88 11.66
N LEU A 156 -4.21 1.16 11.56
CA LEU A 156 -4.67 0.52 10.33
C LEU A 156 -5.93 1.21 9.79
N GLY A 157 -5.92 2.54 9.66
CA GLY A 157 -7.04 3.29 9.06
C GLY A 157 -7.24 2.95 7.57
N GLU A 158 -8.31 3.44 6.96
CA GLU A 158 -8.76 3.11 5.59
C GLU A 158 -7.64 2.87 4.57
N ILE A 159 -6.81 3.90 4.31
CA ILE A 159 -5.70 3.82 3.35
C ILE A 159 -4.65 2.77 3.73
N THR A 160 -4.36 2.64 5.02
CA THR A 160 -3.34 1.71 5.52
C THR A 160 -3.87 0.27 5.51
N ALA A 161 -5.17 0.07 5.74
CA ALA A 161 -5.84 -1.21 5.56
C ALA A 161 -5.82 -1.64 4.08
N CYS A 162 -6.15 -0.74 3.14
CA CYS A 162 -6.00 -1.02 1.72
C CYS A 162 -4.56 -1.40 1.37
N HIS A 163 -3.57 -0.65 1.86
CA HIS A 163 -2.15 -0.96 1.64
C HIS A 163 -1.80 -2.39 2.06
N PHE A 164 -2.24 -2.79 3.27
CA PHE A 164 -2.03 -4.13 3.79
C PHE A 164 -2.66 -5.19 2.90
N LEU A 165 -3.93 -5.00 2.52
CA LEU A 165 -4.65 -5.93 1.66
C LEU A 165 -4.00 -6.05 0.26
N SER A 166 -3.56 -4.94 -0.34
CA SER A 166 -2.83 -4.95 -1.61
C SER A 166 -1.48 -5.69 -1.50
N ASP A 167 -0.73 -5.50 -0.40
CA ASP A 167 0.59 -6.13 -0.21
C ASP A 167 0.50 -7.64 0.02
N ILE A 168 -0.59 -8.12 0.62
CA ILE A 168 -0.87 -9.57 0.73
C ILE A 168 -1.46 -10.15 -0.56
N GLY A 169 -1.71 -9.33 -1.58
CA GLY A 169 -2.09 -9.74 -2.93
C GLY A 169 -3.59 -9.76 -3.21
N LEU A 170 -4.43 -9.13 -2.37
CA LEU A 170 -5.85 -8.97 -2.68
C LEU A 170 -6.07 -7.83 -3.69
N ASN A 171 -7.11 -7.97 -4.51
CA ASN A 171 -7.42 -7.04 -5.59
C ASN A 171 -8.08 -5.73 -5.09
N ILE A 172 -7.39 -4.97 -4.24
CA ILE A 172 -7.80 -3.64 -3.76
C ILE A 172 -6.68 -2.63 -4.04
N LEU A 173 -7.04 -1.44 -4.53
CA LEU A 173 -6.10 -0.33 -4.70
C LEU A 173 -5.91 0.38 -3.37
N LYS A 174 -4.75 1.00 -3.14
CA LYS A 174 -4.54 1.92 -2.01
C LYS A 174 -4.83 3.36 -2.48
N PRO A 175 -6.00 3.95 -2.16
CA PRO A 175 -6.42 5.24 -2.72
C PRO A 175 -5.81 6.42 -1.98
N ASP A 176 -4.47 6.52 -1.96
CA ASP A 176 -3.79 7.63 -1.30
C ASP A 176 -3.88 8.95 -2.09
N LEU A 177 -3.31 10.02 -1.53
CA LEU A 177 -3.30 11.36 -2.15
C LEU A 177 -2.60 11.41 -3.52
N VAL A 178 -1.73 10.44 -3.84
CA VAL A 178 -1.09 10.37 -5.16
C VAL A 178 -2.06 9.77 -6.17
N ILE A 179 -2.63 8.61 -5.83
CA ILE A 179 -3.60 7.92 -6.67
C ILE A 179 -4.82 8.80 -6.96
N THR A 180 -5.46 9.33 -5.92
CA THR A 180 -6.69 10.11 -6.04
C THR A 180 -6.47 11.40 -6.85
N ARG A 181 -5.36 12.10 -6.64
CA ARG A 181 -4.97 13.24 -7.47
C ARG A 181 -4.79 12.88 -8.93
N ILE A 182 -4.03 11.81 -9.23
CA ILE A 182 -3.80 11.41 -10.63
C ILE A 182 -5.12 11.01 -11.29
N PHE A 183 -5.95 10.20 -10.62
CA PHE A 183 -7.22 9.76 -11.18
C PHE A 183 -8.19 10.93 -11.38
N HIS A 184 -8.23 11.88 -10.45
CA HIS A 184 -9.03 13.08 -10.61
C HIS A 184 -8.55 13.92 -11.80
N ARG A 185 -7.24 14.16 -11.91
CA ARG A 185 -6.65 14.90 -13.04
C ARG A 185 -6.87 14.22 -14.39
N LEU A 186 -7.03 12.90 -14.43
CA LEU A 186 -7.34 12.13 -15.64
C LEU A 186 -8.86 12.01 -15.90
N GLY A 187 -9.70 12.68 -15.11
CA GLY A 187 -11.16 12.61 -15.24
C GLY A 187 -11.76 11.24 -14.89
N LEU A 188 -11.02 10.38 -14.18
CA LEU A 188 -11.47 9.03 -13.81
C LEU A 188 -12.31 9.04 -12.51
N ILE A 189 -12.14 10.07 -11.68
CA ILE A 189 -12.97 10.34 -10.50
C ILE A 189 -13.29 11.84 -10.42
N GLU A 190 -14.43 12.18 -9.83
CA GLU A 190 -14.94 13.55 -9.84
C GLU A 190 -14.17 14.49 -8.90
N ASN A 191 -13.60 13.96 -7.81
CA ASN A 191 -12.72 14.70 -6.90
C ASN A 191 -11.83 13.75 -6.10
N GLU A 192 -10.79 14.30 -5.45
CA GLU A 192 -9.77 13.53 -4.73
C GLU A 192 -10.27 12.83 -3.45
N LYS A 193 -11.49 13.11 -2.97
CA LYS A 193 -12.05 12.49 -1.75
C LYS A 193 -12.78 11.17 -2.02
N LEU A 194 -12.96 10.79 -3.29
CA LEU A 194 -13.72 9.60 -3.68
C LEU A 194 -12.84 8.35 -3.70
N THR A 195 -12.45 7.88 -2.51
CA THR A 195 -11.55 6.73 -2.33
C THR A 195 -12.14 5.42 -2.85
N ASP A 196 -13.42 5.15 -2.61
CA ASP A 196 -14.11 3.95 -3.12
C ASP A 196 -14.11 3.90 -4.65
N LYS A 197 -14.40 5.03 -5.31
CA LYS A 197 -14.33 5.12 -6.78
C LYS A 197 -12.92 4.94 -7.30
N ALA A 198 -11.92 5.47 -6.60
CA ALA A 198 -10.53 5.23 -6.97
C ALA A 198 -10.16 3.73 -6.89
N ILE A 199 -10.69 3.01 -5.89
CA ILE A 199 -10.53 1.55 -5.79
C ILE A 199 -11.17 0.84 -6.98
N GLU A 200 -12.41 1.21 -7.36
CA GLU A 200 -13.09 0.65 -8.52
C GLU A 200 -12.31 0.89 -9.82
N VAL A 201 -11.82 2.12 -10.03
CA VAL A 201 -10.99 2.48 -11.20
C VAL A 201 -9.70 1.64 -11.21
N GLY A 202 -9.03 1.48 -10.07
CA GLY A 202 -7.83 0.64 -9.95
C GLY A 202 -8.09 -0.82 -10.33
N ARG A 203 -9.25 -1.37 -9.97
CA ARG A 203 -9.65 -2.73 -10.34
C ARG A 203 -9.92 -2.86 -11.83
N LYS A 204 -10.53 -1.85 -12.46
CA LYS A 204 -10.71 -1.80 -13.91
C LYS A 204 -9.38 -1.73 -14.66
N PHE A 205 -8.40 -0.96 -14.16
CA PHE A 205 -7.05 -0.99 -14.70
C PHE A 205 -6.44 -2.40 -14.63
N ALA A 206 -6.54 -3.07 -13.48
CA ALA A 206 -6.03 -4.43 -13.32
C ALA A 206 -6.71 -5.42 -14.28
N GLU A 207 -8.03 -5.32 -14.45
CA GLU A 207 -8.81 -6.14 -15.39
C GLU A 207 -8.39 -5.93 -16.84
N GLU A 208 -8.35 -4.67 -17.33
CA GLU A 208 -8.04 -4.37 -18.74
C GLU A 208 -6.58 -4.64 -19.11
N THR A 209 -5.66 -4.48 -18.16
CA THR A 209 -4.22 -4.69 -18.40
C THR A 209 -3.79 -6.13 -18.18
N GLY A 210 -4.51 -6.89 -17.34
CA GLY A 210 -4.11 -8.21 -16.87
C GLY A 210 -3.00 -8.18 -15.80
N TYR A 211 -2.62 -7.00 -15.30
CA TYR A 211 -1.60 -6.86 -14.26
C TYR A 211 -2.21 -6.93 -12.86
N ALA A 212 -1.41 -7.36 -11.87
CA ALA A 212 -1.81 -7.31 -10.47
C ALA A 212 -2.04 -5.85 -10.05
N ILE A 213 -3.09 -5.60 -9.26
CA ILE A 213 -3.45 -4.24 -8.82
C ILE A 213 -2.32 -3.53 -8.06
N ARG A 214 -1.43 -4.29 -7.41
CA ARG A 214 -0.28 -3.72 -6.72
C ARG A 214 0.79 -3.21 -7.69
N TYR A 215 0.90 -3.79 -8.89
CA TYR A 215 1.72 -3.24 -9.96
C TYR A 215 1.11 -1.95 -10.51
N ILE A 216 -0.22 -1.94 -10.71
CA ILE A 216 -0.94 -0.72 -11.10
C ILE A 216 -0.68 0.42 -10.09
N ASP A 217 -0.85 0.12 -8.79
CA ASP A 217 -0.61 1.05 -7.70
C ASP A 217 0.82 1.60 -7.71
N ILE A 218 1.85 0.75 -7.77
CA ILE A 218 3.24 1.21 -7.66
C ILE A 218 3.66 2.07 -8.85
N VAL A 219 3.13 1.81 -10.05
CA VAL A 219 3.39 2.63 -11.24
C VAL A 219 2.82 4.03 -11.03
N PHE A 220 1.54 4.17 -10.68
CA PHE A 220 0.93 5.50 -10.47
C PHE A 220 1.52 6.23 -9.25
N VAL A 221 1.76 5.52 -8.14
CA VAL A 221 2.40 6.12 -6.96
C VAL A 221 3.78 6.66 -7.32
N THR A 222 4.61 5.88 -8.02
CA THR A 222 5.96 6.32 -8.42
C THR A 222 5.91 7.46 -9.43
N TYR A 223 4.90 7.46 -10.30
CA TYR A 223 4.67 8.53 -11.27
C TYR A 223 4.40 9.90 -10.62
N GLY A 224 3.68 9.92 -9.49
CA GLY A 224 3.24 11.16 -8.84
C GLY A 224 3.84 11.46 -7.46
N GLN A 225 4.68 10.61 -6.89
CA GLN A 225 5.28 10.85 -5.58
C GLN A 225 6.57 11.68 -5.63
N ASN A 226 6.86 12.36 -4.53
CA ASN A 226 8.17 12.96 -4.28
C ASN A 226 9.24 11.87 -4.04
N GLY A 227 10.46 12.09 -4.52
CA GLY A 227 11.56 11.13 -4.37
C GLY A 227 11.64 10.06 -5.47
N GLY A 228 10.75 10.13 -6.47
CA GLY A 228 10.89 9.45 -7.76
C GLY A 228 10.97 10.46 -8.91
N PRO A 229 10.62 10.07 -10.15
CA PRO A 229 10.56 10.98 -11.28
C PRO A 229 9.67 12.21 -11.07
N GLY A 230 8.60 12.08 -10.26
CA GLY A 230 7.72 13.17 -9.89
C GLY A 230 7.10 13.85 -11.11
N VAL A 231 6.49 13.07 -12.01
CA VAL A 231 5.87 13.60 -13.23
C VAL A 231 4.57 14.32 -12.88
N CYS A 232 3.69 13.66 -12.12
CA CYS A 232 2.40 14.24 -11.71
C CYS A 232 2.39 14.66 -10.24
N LEU A 233 3.31 15.55 -9.83
CA LEU A 233 3.36 16.09 -8.47
C LEU A 233 2.13 16.96 -8.15
N GLY A 234 1.83 17.09 -6.85
CA GLY A 234 0.77 17.99 -6.37
C GLY A 234 0.99 19.43 -6.81
N GLU A 235 2.22 19.90 -6.66
CA GLU A 235 2.68 21.21 -7.11
C GLU A 235 3.72 21.04 -8.21
N LYS A 236 3.68 21.93 -9.22
CA LYS A 236 4.65 21.98 -10.33
C LYS A 236 4.86 20.61 -11.03
N PRO A 237 3.80 19.95 -11.53
CA PRO A 237 3.96 18.72 -12.30
C PRO A 237 4.76 18.97 -13.59
N LYS A 238 5.51 17.95 -14.04
CA LYS A 238 6.33 17.99 -15.26
C LYS A 238 5.48 17.63 -16.48
N CYS A 239 4.56 18.51 -16.84
CA CYS A 239 3.59 18.27 -17.91
C CYS A 239 4.23 18.14 -19.31
N ASP A 240 5.42 18.68 -19.52
CA ASP A 240 6.22 18.56 -20.74
C ASP A 240 6.68 17.14 -21.04
N VAL A 241 6.89 16.32 -20.00
CA VAL A 241 7.27 14.90 -20.13
C VAL A 241 6.13 13.92 -19.83
N CYS A 242 4.94 14.42 -19.50
CA CYS A 242 3.79 13.60 -19.12
C CYS A 242 3.15 12.92 -20.34
N GLY A 243 3.36 11.60 -20.51
CA GLY A 243 2.81 10.85 -21.64
C GLY A 243 1.30 10.72 -21.68
N VAL A 244 0.60 10.96 -20.57
CA VAL A 244 -0.89 10.93 -20.49
C VAL A 244 -1.51 12.32 -20.45
N ARG A 245 -0.77 13.36 -20.87
CA ARG A 245 -1.24 14.75 -20.87
C ARG A 245 -2.52 14.95 -21.68
N GLU A 246 -2.71 14.19 -22.76
CA GLU A 246 -3.91 14.27 -23.61
C GLU A 246 -5.21 13.92 -22.87
N PHE A 247 -5.13 13.14 -21.79
CA PHE A 247 -6.27 12.76 -20.94
C PHE A 247 -6.44 13.70 -19.72
N CYS A 248 -5.54 14.67 -19.53
CA CYS A 248 -5.42 15.38 -18.27
C CYS A 248 -6.12 16.74 -18.27
N GLY A 249 -6.98 16.98 -17.28
CA GLY A 249 -7.67 18.25 -17.05
C GLY A 249 -6.91 19.25 -16.16
N TYR A 250 -5.63 19.03 -15.82
CA TYR A 250 -4.89 19.94 -14.91
C TYR A 250 -4.51 21.29 -15.55
N LEU A 251 -4.27 21.31 -16.86
CA LEU A 251 -3.91 22.52 -17.61
C LEU A 251 -5.09 23.07 -18.43
N GLY A 252 -6.29 22.50 -18.25
CA GLY A 252 -7.53 22.92 -18.88
C GLY A 252 -8.30 23.91 -18.03
#